data_AF-B7PFS4-F1
#
_entry.id   AF-B7PFS4-F1
#
_cell.length_a   1.000
_cell.length_b   1.000
_cell.length_c   1.000
_cell.angle_alpha   90.00
_cell.angle_beta   90.00
_cell.angle_gamma   90.00
#
_symmetry.space_group_name_H-M   'P 1'
#
loop_
_entity.id
_entity.type
_entity.pdbx_description
1 polymer ?
#
loop_
_entity_poly.entity_id
_entity_poly.type
_entity_poly.pdbx_seq_one_letter_code
_entity_poly.pdbx_strand_id
1 'polypeptide(L)'
;MEFSSESGAVLPCSARGQPTPRITWERKDGSPAAPVDGLRSVRSDGSLVLSSFLASQYRQDVHSATYRCVASNPLGTVKSRLVDGLRSVRSDGSLVLSSFLASQYRQDVHSATYRCVASNPLGTVKSRLVHVQGGESVPTC
;
A
#
# COMPACT_ATOMS: atom_id res chain seq x y z
N MET A 1 23.91 8.93 6.94
CA MET A 1 23.05 8.27 5.93
C MET A 1 21.61 8.47 6.35
N GLU A 2 20.91 9.41 5.72
CA GLU A 2 19.47 9.61 5.92
C GLU A 2 18.76 9.16 4.65
N PHE A 3 17.91 8.14 4.77
CA PHE A 3 17.02 7.71 3.70
C PHE A 3 15.62 8.20 4.05
N SER A 4 15.19 9.33 3.48
CA SER A 4 13.82 9.84 3.58
C SER A 4 12.95 9.25 2.46
N SER A 5 11.66 8.99 2.74
CA SER A 5 10.68 8.86 1.67
C SER A 5 10.17 10.24 1.27
N GLU A 6 10.37 10.63 0.02
CA GLU A 6 9.74 11.84 -0.54
C GLU A 6 8.29 11.56 -1.01
N SER A 7 7.92 10.28 -1.16
CA SER A 7 6.58 9.86 -1.57
C SER A 7 6.07 8.71 -0.70
N GLY A 8 5.05 8.99 0.12
CA GLY A 8 4.29 7.96 0.85
C GLY A 8 3.50 7.02 -0.08
N ALA A 9 2.72 6.11 0.50
CA ALA A 9 1.84 5.21 -0.22
C ALA A 9 0.36 5.43 0.11
N VAL A 10 -0.49 5.18 -0.87
CA VAL A 10 -1.94 5.25 -0.71
C VAL A 10 -2.52 3.93 -1.17
N LEU A 11 -3.09 3.15 -0.24
CA LEU A 11 -3.81 1.91 -0.53
C LEU A 11 -5.30 2.25 -0.71
N PRO A 12 -5.80 2.33 -1.96
CA PRO A 12 -7.21 2.61 -2.17
C PRO A 12 -8.07 1.43 -1.72
N CYS A 13 -9.19 1.72 -1.07
CA CYS A 13 -10.24 0.73 -0.85
C CYS A 13 -11.62 1.36 -0.98
N SER A 14 -12.48 0.72 -1.75
CA SER A 14 -13.89 1.10 -1.88
C SER A 14 -14.75 -0.16 -1.87
N ALA A 15 -15.88 -0.10 -1.18
CA ALA A 15 -16.91 -1.14 -1.22
C ALA A 15 -18.29 -0.51 -1.41
N ARG A 16 -19.20 -1.25 -2.05
CA ARG A 16 -20.60 -0.86 -2.24
C ARG A 16 -21.49 -1.88 -1.56
N GLY A 17 -22.59 -1.41 -0.97
CA GLY A 17 -23.56 -2.25 -0.28
C GLY A 17 -24.72 -1.41 0.26
N GLN A 18 -25.81 -2.08 0.64
CA GLN A 18 -26.96 -1.49 1.31
C GLN A 18 -27.26 -2.31 2.58
N PRO A 19 -27.19 -1.72 3.79
CA PRO A 19 -26.70 -0.36 4.10
C PRO A 19 -25.25 -0.13 3.66
N THR A 20 -24.87 1.14 3.44
CA THR A 20 -23.51 1.49 3.02
C THR A 20 -22.48 0.96 4.02
N PRO A 21 -21.49 0.17 3.57
CA PRO A 21 -20.51 -0.42 4.49
C PRO A 21 -19.51 0.61 4.99
N ARG A 22 -19.14 0.48 6.26
CA ARG A 22 -18.01 1.19 6.85
C ARG A 22 -16.72 0.51 6.46
N ILE A 23 -15.73 1.30 6.04
CA ILE A 23 -14.39 0.84 5.70
C ILE A 23 -13.47 0.95 6.93
N THR A 24 -12.77 -0.13 7.24
CA THR A 24 -11.67 -0.18 8.22
C THR A 24 -10.48 -0.95 7.64
N TRP A 25 -9.34 -0.88 8.32
CA TRP A 25 -8.12 -1.55 7.90
C TRP A 25 -7.59 -2.45 9.02
N GLU A 26 -7.15 -3.64 8.64
CA GLU A 26 -6.51 -4.62 9.51
C GLU A 26 -5.10 -4.92 9.00
N ARG A 27 -4.20 -5.28 9.91
CA ARG A 27 -2.90 -5.88 9.59
C ARG A 27 -3.07 -7.38 9.30
N LYS A 28 -2.00 -8.01 8.81
CA LYS A 28 -1.97 -9.45 8.49
C LYS A 28 -2.42 -10.35 9.64
N ASP A 29 -2.05 -9.99 10.86
CA ASP A 29 -2.41 -10.69 12.10
C ASP A 29 -3.89 -10.50 12.50
N GLY A 30 -4.65 -9.68 11.77
CA GLY A 30 -6.04 -9.35 12.07
C GLY A 30 -6.21 -8.21 13.06
N SER A 31 -5.11 -7.65 13.61
CA SER A 31 -5.19 -6.50 14.49
C SER A 31 -5.59 -5.23 13.72
N PRO A 32 -6.31 -4.28 14.35
CA PRO A 32 -6.63 -3.02 13.71
C PRO A 32 -5.38 -2.25 13.28
N ALA A 33 -5.40 -1.68 12.07
CA ALA A 33 -4.40 -0.73 11.61
C ALA A 33 -4.70 0.66 12.18
N ALA A 34 -4.50 0.83 13.49
CA ALA A 34 -4.79 2.07 14.20
C ALA A 34 -4.01 3.28 13.60
N PRO A 35 -4.56 4.50 13.65
CA PRO A 35 -3.83 5.69 13.25
C PRO A 35 -2.50 5.82 13.98
N VAL A 36 -1.49 6.31 13.28
CA VAL A 36 -0.18 6.65 13.85
C VAL A 36 0.15 8.04 13.36
N ASP A 37 0.30 8.98 14.29
CA ASP A 37 0.51 10.39 13.96
C ASP A 37 1.66 10.58 12.97
N GLY A 38 1.38 11.32 11.90
CA GLY A 38 2.33 11.61 10.83
C GLY A 38 2.69 10.43 9.93
N LEU A 39 2.28 9.18 10.23
CA LEU A 39 2.74 7.98 9.51
C LEU A 39 1.62 7.14 8.90
N ARG A 40 0.47 7.01 9.58
CA ARG A 40 -0.65 6.19 9.11
C ARG A 40 -1.99 6.84 9.42
N SER A 41 -2.81 7.03 8.39
CA SER A 41 -4.18 7.55 8.54
C SER A 41 -5.12 6.90 7.52
N VAL A 42 -6.43 7.01 7.75
CA VAL A 42 -7.47 6.57 6.81
C VAL A 42 -8.20 7.80 6.30
N ARG A 43 -8.26 7.97 4.97
CA ARG A 43 -8.99 9.07 4.33
C ARG A 43 -10.50 8.82 4.39
N SER A 44 -11.27 9.89 4.20
CA SER A 44 -12.74 9.82 4.11
C SER A 44 -13.25 8.92 2.98
N ASP A 45 -12.45 8.73 1.93
CA ASP A 45 -12.75 7.81 0.82
C ASP A 45 -12.47 6.33 1.14
N GLY A 46 -11.98 6.01 2.35
CA GLY A 46 -11.66 4.65 2.79
C GLY A 46 -10.22 4.21 2.50
N SER A 47 -9.42 5.02 1.80
CA SER A 47 -8.02 4.70 1.49
C SER A 47 -7.13 4.77 2.72
N LEU A 48 -6.22 3.80 2.90
CA LEU A 48 -5.15 3.89 3.89
C LEU A 48 -4.00 4.71 3.32
N VAL A 49 -3.60 5.75 4.04
CA VAL A 49 -2.45 6.59 3.70
C VAL A 49 -1.31 6.24 4.64
N LEU A 50 -0.19 5.85 4.04
CA LEU A 50 1.11 5.75 4.69
C LEU A 50 1.91 6.99 4.25
N SER A 51 2.05 7.96 5.14
CA SER A 51 2.69 9.24 4.81
C SER A 51 4.17 9.06 4.46
N SER A 52 4.74 10.07 3.81
CA SER A 52 6.19 10.23 3.75
C SER A 52 6.78 10.30 5.17
N PHE A 53 7.99 9.81 5.32
CA PHE A 53 8.67 9.65 6.60
C PHE A 53 10.17 9.78 6.42
N LEU A 54 10.85 10.33 7.42
CA LEU A 54 12.31 10.27 7.52
C LEU A 54 12.75 8.88 7.99
N ALA A 55 13.97 8.46 7.67
CA ALA A 55 14.56 7.20 8.16
C ALA A 55 14.34 6.98 9.66
N SER A 56 14.50 8.04 10.46
CA SER A 56 14.34 8.04 11.92
C SER A 56 12.90 7.79 12.39
N GLN A 57 11.91 8.10 11.55
CA GLN A 57 10.48 7.89 11.83
C GLN A 57 9.99 6.53 11.31
N TYR A 58 10.88 5.74 10.72
CA TYR A 58 10.52 4.43 10.21
C TYR A 58 9.94 3.55 11.32
N ARG A 59 8.83 2.90 11.01
CA ARG A 59 8.20 1.90 11.87
C ARG A 59 7.87 0.63 11.10
N GLN A 60 8.39 -0.50 11.57
CA GLN A 60 8.17 -1.79 10.92
C GLN A 60 6.69 -2.19 10.91
N ASP A 61 5.96 -1.85 11.98
CA ASP A 61 4.54 -2.11 12.13
C ASP A 61 3.64 -1.16 11.30
N VAL A 62 4.25 -0.21 10.59
CA VAL A 62 3.59 0.72 9.67
C VAL A 62 4.03 0.48 8.22
N HIS A 63 5.32 0.63 7.93
CA HIS A 63 5.80 0.70 6.53
C HIS A 63 6.04 -0.69 5.94
N SER A 64 6.48 -1.67 6.75
CA SER A 64 6.67 -3.06 6.31
C SER A 64 5.48 -3.96 6.65
N ALA A 65 4.38 -3.39 7.15
CA ALA A 65 3.19 -4.15 7.47
C ALA A 65 2.40 -4.49 6.20
N THR A 66 1.78 -5.67 6.22
CA THR A 66 0.80 -6.08 5.22
C THR A 66 -0.59 -5.78 5.75
N TYR A 67 -1.41 -5.14 4.93
CA TYR A 67 -2.72 -4.64 5.27
C TYR A 67 -3.82 -5.34 4.48
N ARG A 68 -5.05 -5.31 5.00
CA ARG A 68 -6.26 -5.60 4.23
C ARG A 68 -7.35 -4.62 4.62
N CYS A 69 -8.15 -4.27 3.64
CA CYS A 69 -9.34 -3.50 3.84
C CYS A 69 -10.47 -4.42 4.31
N VAL A 70 -11.30 -3.91 5.22
CA VAL A 70 -12.48 -4.57 5.74
C VAL A 70 -13.67 -3.65 5.52
N ALA A 71 -14.67 -4.15 4.82
CA ALA A 71 -15.93 -3.44 4.61
C ALA A 71 -17.03 -4.15 5.40
N SER A 72 -17.69 -3.43 6.29
CA SER A 72 -18.66 -4.00 7.22
C SER A 72 -19.94 -3.18 7.29
N ASN A 73 -21.09 -3.86 7.24
CA ASN A 73 -22.41 -3.29 7.48
C ASN A 73 -23.23 -4.27 8.37
N PRO A 74 -24.46 -3.91 8.80
CA PRO A 74 -25.28 -4.80 9.63
C PRO A 74 -25.60 -6.17 9.02
N LEU A 75 -25.46 -6.33 7.69
CA LEU A 75 -25.74 -7.57 6.99
C LEU A 75 -24.51 -8.47 6.87
N GLY A 76 -23.30 -7.95 7.10
CA GLY A 76 -22.09 -8.76 7.05
C GLY A 76 -20.80 -7.98 6.88
N THR A 77 -19.71 -8.73 6.71
CA THR A 77 -18.36 -8.21 6.57
C THR A 77 -17.63 -8.91 5.44
N VAL A 78 -16.95 -8.14 4.59
CA VAL A 78 -16.08 -8.65 3.52
C VAL A 78 -14.67 -8.10 3.68
N LYS A 79 -13.67 -8.93 3.39
CA LYS A 79 -12.24 -8.58 3.52
C LYS A 79 -11.56 -8.61 2.15
N SER A 80 -10.75 -7.61 1.86
CA SER A 80 -9.92 -7.60 0.66
C SER A 80 -8.78 -8.62 0.77
N ARG A 81 -8.07 -8.82 -0.35
CA ARG A 81 -6.76 -9.48 -0.31
C ARG A 81 -5.79 -8.68 0.54
N LEU A 82 -4.77 -9.38 1.04
CA LEU A 82 -3.62 -8.75 1.68
C LEU A 82 -2.82 -7.95 0.64
N VAL A 83 -2.54 -6.69 0.97
CA VAL A 83 -1.75 -5.76 0.18
C VAL A 83 -0.60 -5.28 1.04
N ASP A 84 0.57 -5.19 0.43
CA ASP A 84 1.77 -4.81 1.14
C ASP A 84 1.90 -3.29 1.28
N GLY A 85 2.24 -2.78 2.47
CA GLY A 85 2.42 -1.33 2.68
C GLY A 85 3.56 -0.71 1.87
N LEU A 86 4.46 -1.51 1.29
CA LEU A 86 5.54 -1.04 0.44
C LEU A 86 5.13 -0.90 -1.04
N ARG A 87 3.97 -1.42 -1.46
CA ARG A 87 3.49 -1.25 -2.84
C ARG A 87 1.99 -0.96 -2.89
N SER A 88 1.61 0.00 -3.71
CA SER A 88 0.22 0.37 -3.93
C SER A 88 -0.05 0.66 -5.39
N VAL A 89 -1.30 0.48 -5.84
CA VAL A 89 -1.72 0.89 -7.18
C VAL A 89 -2.70 2.04 -7.00
N ARG A 90 -2.39 3.19 -7.59
CA ARG A 90 -3.24 4.39 -7.58
C ARG A 90 -4.48 4.17 -8.43
N SER A 91 -5.46 5.07 -8.28
CA SER A 91 -6.69 5.07 -9.09
C SER A 91 -6.44 5.28 -10.59
N ASP A 92 -5.32 5.90 -10.97
CA ASP A 92 -4.89 6.06 -12.36
C ASP A 92 -4.15 4.83 -12.93
N GLY A 93 -4.00 3.77 -12.13
CA GLY A 93 -3.31 2.54 -12.52
C GLY A 93 -1.79 2.56 -12.28
N SER A 94 -1.23 3.65 -11.75
CA SER A 94 0.20 3.75 -11.45
C SER A 94 0.58 2.90 -10.24
N LEU A 95 1.66 2.11 -10.37
CA LEU A 95 2.29 1.42 -9.23
C LEU A 95 3.15 2.43 -8.46
N VAL A 96 2.90 2.58 -7.17
CA VAL A 96 3.70 3.39 -6.24
C VAL A 96 4.38 2.45 -5.28
N LEU A 97 5.70 2.56 -5.18
CA LEU A 97 6.51 1.85 -4.22
C LEU A 97 6.93 2.82 -3.11
N SER A 98 6.70 2.43 -1.87
CA SER A 98 7.16 3.19 -0.70
C SER A 98 8.68 3.10 -0.62
N SER A 99 9.34 4.18 -0.18
CA SER A 99 10.76 4.10 0.14
C SER A 99 11.00 3.18 1.34
N PHE A 100 12.20 2.63 1.43
CA PHE A 100 12.56 1.60 2.39
C PHE A 100 13.99 1.80 2.90
N LEU A 101 14.29 1.33 4.10
CA LEU A 101 15.68 1.23 4.56
C LEU A 101 16.33 -0.01 3.95
N ALA A 102 17.65 0.00 3.75
CA ALA A 102 18.39 -1.16 3.24
C ALA A 102 18.09 -2.46 4.04
N SER A 103 17.92 -2.35 5.36
CA SER A 103 17.55 -3.46 6.24
C SER A 103 16.16 -4.07 5.97
N GLN A 104 15.31 -3.41 5.19
CA GLN A 104 13.95 -3.83 4.84
C GLN A 104 13.78 -4.10 3.36
N TYR A 105 14.90 -4.13 2.62
CA TYR A 105 14.88 -4.52 1.24
C TYR A 105 14.21 -5.89 1.11
N ARG A 106 13.16 -5.95 0.31
CA ARG A 106 12.47 -7.17 -0.03
C ARG A 106 12.58 -7.42 -1.51
N GLN A 107 13.20 -8.53 -1.87
CA GLN A 107 13.43 -8.88 -3.26
C GLN A 107 12.12 -8.99 -4.04
N ASP A 108 11.04 -9.49 -3.43
CA ASP A 108 9.71 -9.63 -4.04
C ASP A 108 8.97 -8.29 -4.26
N VAL A 109 9.50 -7.18 -3.73
CA VAL A 109 8.92 -5.83 -3.89
C VAL A 109 9.88 -4.88 -4.59
N HIS A 110 11.11 -4.77 -4.07
CA HIS A 110 12.09 -3.81 -4.54
C HIS A 110 12.97 -4.39 -5.64
N SER A 111 13.00 -5.69 -5.91
CA SER A 111 13.71 -6.26 -7.07
C SER A 111 12.86 -7.30 -7.77
N ALA A 112 11.72 -6.80 -8.26
CA ALA A 112 10.65 -7.60 -8.81
C ALA A 112 10.25 -7.10 -10.20
N THR A 113 9.69 -8.01 -10.98
CA THR A 113 9.15 -7.68 -12.31
C THR A 113 7.65 -7.49 -12.23
N TYR A 114 7.19 -6.30 -12.63
CA TYR A 114 5.78 -5.92 -12.63
C TYR A 114 5.21 -5.91 -14.05
N ARG A 115 3.90 -6.11 -14.16
CA ARG A 115 3.14 -5.84 -15.39
C ARG A 115 1.78 -5.27 -15.01
N CYS A 116 1.32 -4.29 -15.77
CA CYS A 116 -0.05 -3.81 -15.65
C CYS A 116 -1.01 -4.85 -16.25
N VAL A 117 -2.13 -5.08 -15.57
CA VAL A 117 -3.20 -5.96 -16.03
C VAL A 117 -4.50 -5.19 -15.97
N ALA A 118 -5.09 -4.91 -17.13
CA ALA A 118 -6.41 -4.31 -17.24
C ALA A 118 -7.42 -5.41 -17.55
N SER A 119 -8.54 -5.45 -16.84
CA SER A 119 -9.57 -6.48 -16.99
C SER A 119 -10.95 -5.86 -17.16
N ASN A 120 -11.72 -6.38 -18.11
CA ASN A 120 -13.14 -6.09 -18.30
C ASN A 120 -13.90 -7.43 -18.46
N PRO A 121 -15.25 -7.42 -18.59
CA PRO A 121 -16.02 -8.65 -18.76
C PRO A 121 -15.69 -9.47 -20.03
N LEU A 122 -15.07 -8.85 -21.03
CA LEU A 122 -14.70 -9.50 -22.29
C LEU A 122 -13.29 -10.13 -22.25
N GLY A 123 -12.45 -9.74 -21.29
CA GLY A 123 -11.11 -10.30 -21.15
C GLY A 123 -10.12 -9.42 -20.39
N THR A 124 -8.84 -9.78 -20.54
CA THR A 124 -7.73 -9.07 -19.87
C THR A 124 -6.64 -8.70 -20.87
N VAL A 125 -6.12 -7.48 -20.76
CA VAL A 125 -4.98 -6.99 -21.51
C VAL A 125 -3.80 -6.84 -20.55
N LYS A 126 -2.61 -7.30 -20.95
CA LYS A 126 -1.38 -7.26 -20.14
C LYS A 126 -0.35 -6.38 -20.82
N SER A 127 0.30 -5.50 -20.05
CA SER A 127 1.42 -4.71 -20.55
C SER A 127 2.69 -5.54 -20.70
N ARG A 128 3.75 -4.91 -21.23
CA ARG A 128 5.12 -5.43 -21.15
C ARG A 128 5.57 -5.56 -19.69
N LEU A 129 6.57 -6.41 -19.49
CA LEU A 129 7.23 -6.59 -18.20
C LEU A 129 8.13 -5.39 -17.89
N VAL A 130 8.02 -4.87 -16.67
CA VAL A 130 8.84 -3.78 -16.14
C VAL A 130 9.67 -4.35 -15.00
N HIS A 131 10.99 -4.34 -15.15
CA HIS A 131 11.91 -4.80 -14.12
C HIS A 131 12.18 -3.62 -13.20
N VAL A 132 11.80 -3.74 -11.94
CA VAL A 132 12.08 -2.74 -10.91
C VAL A 132 13.24 -3.25 -10.09
N GLN A 133 14.26 -2.41 -9.88
CA GLN A 133 15.35 -2.66 -8.97
C GLN A 133 15.56 -1.42 -8.11
N GLY A 134 15.18 -1.52 -6.84
CA GLY A 134 15.36 -0.52 -5.82
C GLY A 134 16.83 -0.45 -5.47
N GLY A 135 17.43 0.72 -5.70
CA GLY A 135 18.82 1.01 -5.42
C GLY A 135 18.97 2.04 -4.31
N GLU A 136 20.21 2.21 -3.86
CA GLU A 136 20.60 3.25 -2.94
C GLU A 136 20.55 4.61 -3.64
N SER A 137 19.69 5.52 -3.18
CA SER A 137 19.79 6.93 -3.55
C SER A 137 20.90 7.55 -2.72
N VAL A 138 22.15 7.45 -3.20
CA VAL A 138 23.26 8.22 -2.62
C VAL A 138 23.01 9.69 -2.98
N PRO A 139 22.82 10.61 -2.01
CA PRO A 139 22.74 12.03 -2.33
C PRO A 139 24.07 12.43 -2.97
N THR A 140 24.01 12.87 -4.22
CA THR A 140 25.18 13.42 -4.92
C THR A 140 25.41 14.82 -4.34
N CYS A 141 26.56 15.05 -3.70
CA CYS A 141 27.00 16.37 -3.28
C CYS A 141 27.30 17.27 -4.48
#